data_AF-A0A2S4RXL3-F1
#
_entry.id   AF-A0A2S4RXL3-F1
#
_cell.length_a   1.000
_cell.length_b   1.000
_cell.length_c   1.000
_cell.angle_alpha   90.00
_cell.angle_beta   90.00
_cell.angle_gamma   90.00
#
_symmetry.space_group_name_H-M   'P 1'
#
loop_
_entity.id
_entity.type
_entity.pdbx_description
1 polymer ?
#
loop_
_entity_poly.entity_id
_entity_poly.type
_entity_poly.pdbx_seq_one_letter_code
_entity_poly.pdbx_strand_id
1 'polypeptide(L)'
;MNKMKLSIAMVCLMGIAGCSGFGQAMAAGGKIYSPQSGVLCDRQEGFCADRNGLSTELTTRFLGEYAADRLNDSHPHRRKSFTLSNGVLCSVHEHKCFIDQNKSFEDRRTTEMLYGESVSNEPQPLPDTNEAIFFPAKGIICDRTSNFCADPSGISMGLTQVYIGNTTALQSALGDMKNVNLASYTLSNGVFCDSQRRKCYDDKYRSRLNKVYTRNLFH
;
A
#
# COMPACT_ATOMS: atom_id res chain seq x y z
N MET A 1 38.09 71.93 -6.00
CA MET A 1 38.54 71.11 -7.16
C MET A 1 39.43 69.98 -6.67
N ASN A 2 39.26 68.82 -7.30
CA ASN A 2 40.06 67.60 -7.26
C ASN A 2 39.88 66.56 -6.14
N LYS A 3 39.53 65.38 -6.66
CA LYS A 3 39.21 64.08 -6.05
C LYS A 3 40.51 63.31 -5.78
N MET A 4 40.53 62.42 -4.79
CA MET A 4 41.08 61.07 -4.99
C MET A 4 40.59 60.11 -3.90
N LYS A 5 40.43 58.86 -4.31
CA LYS A 5 39.69 57.76 -3.69
C LYS A 5 40.48 57.12 -2.54
N LEU A 6 39.76 56.72 -1.50
CA LEU A 6 40.27 55.92 -0.39
C LEU A 6 39.79 54.47 -0.58
N SER A 7 40.71 53.58 -0.92
CA SER A 7 40.53 52.12 -0.81
C SER A 7 41.16 51.67 0.50
N ILE A 8 40.37 51.16 1.43
CA ILE A 8 40.87 50.36 2.55
C ILE A 8 39.98 49.12 2.66
N ALA A 9 40.56 47.98 2.32
CA ALA A 9 40.03 46.68 2.64
C ALA A 9 40.08 46.49 4.16
N MET A 10 38.95 46.20 4.78
CA MET A 10 38.86 45.79 6.18
C MET A 10 38.18 44.43 6.25
N VAL A 11 39.00 43.41 6.38
CA VAL A 11 38.64 42.07 6.81
C VAL A 11 38.10 42.18 8.23
N CYS A 12 36.80 41.91 8.43
CA CYS A 12 36.23 41.77 9.76
C CYS A 12 35.92 40.30 10.07
N LEU A 13 36.55 39.91 11.16
CA LEU A 13 36.58 38.65 11.88
C LEU A 13 35.28 37.82 11.88
N MET A 14 35.52 36.51 11.80
CA MET A 14 34.66 35.43 12.26
C MET A 14 34.20 35.67 13.71
N GLY A 15 32.89 35.48 13.95
CA GLY A 15 32.35 35.45 15.31
C GLY A 15 30.84 35.63 15.35
N ILE A 16 30.08 34.61 14.92
CA ILE A 16 28.67 34.48 15.32
C ILE A 16 28.51 33.13 15.99
N ALA A 17 28.40 33.17 17.31
CA ALA A 17 27.84 32.11 18.12
C ALA A 17 26.34 32.01 17.84
N GLY A 18 25.79 30.80 17.73
CA GLY A 18 24.35 30.61 17.89
C GLY A 18 23.74 29.41 17.16
N CYS A 19 23.00 28.65 17.95
CA CYS A 19 21.90 27.75 17.57
C CYS A 19 22.28 26.34 17.15
N SER A 20 22.38 25.47 18.17
CA SER A 20 21.56 24.26 18.30
C SER A 20 20.99 23.72 16.99
N GLY A 21 21.80 22.98 16.25
CA GLY A 21 21.29 22.10 15.21
C GLY A 21 20.48 20.98 15.84
N PHE A 22 19.18 21.20 16.04
CA PHE A 22 18.20 20.13 16.00
C PHE A 22 18.27 19.52 14.60
N GLY A 23 19.20 18.59 14.42
CA GLY A 23 19.26 17.72 13.25
C GLY A 23 17.98 16.90 13.22
N GLN A 24 17.07 17.33 12.37
CA GLN A 24 15.77 16.75 12.11
C GLN A 24 15.87 15.23 12.07
N ALA A 25 15.07 14.56 12.90
CA ALA A 25 14.67 13.19 12.63
C ALA A 25 14.06 13.20 11.23
N MET A 26 14.81 12.69 10.24
CA MET A 26 14.29 12.40 8.92
C MET A 26 13.13 11.44 9.13
N ALA A 27 11.91 11.95 9.09
CA ALA A 27 10.72 11.13 9.13
C ALA A 27 10.78 10.24 7.89
N ALA A 28 11.26 9.01 8.08
CA ALA A 28 11.31 7.93 7.11
C ALA A 28 9.89 7.43 6.78
N GLY A 29 8.96 8.34 6.49
CA GLY A 29 7.61 8.03 6.07
C GLY A 29 7.56 8.08 4.55
N GLY A 30 7.15 6.98 3.93
CA GLY A 30 6.92 6.89 2.49
C GLY A 30 6.02 7.99 1.93
N LYS A 31 5.89 8.02 0.60
CA LYS A 31 5.07 9.01 -0.12
C LYS A 31 3.63 9.08 0.39
N ILE A 32 3.05 7.91 0.67
CA ILE A 32 1.75 7.75 1.33
C ILE A 32 2.01 7.24 2.75
N TYR A 33 1.41 7.86 3.75
CA TYR A 33 1.60 7.50 5.15
C TYR A 33 0.38 7.86 6.01
N SER A 34 0.29 7.23 7.18
CA SER A 34 -0.76 7.50 8.17
C SER A 34 -0.11 8.08 9.44
N PRO A 35 -0.21 9.40 9.68
CA PRO A 35 0.40 10.03 10.85
C PRO A 35 -0.35 9.73 12.17
N GLN A 36 -1.63 9.36 12.06
CA GLN A 36 -2.49 8.93 13.17
C GLN A 36 -3.63 8.07 12.62
N SER A 37 -4.26 7.28 13.48
CA SER A 37 -5.39 6.41 13.10
C SER A 37 -6.50 7.22 12.40
N GLY A 38 -7.01 6.70 11.28
CA GLY A 38 -8.07 7.34 10.50
C GLY A 38 -7.62 8.55 9.66
N VAL A 39 -6.31 8.80 9.57
CA VAL A 39 -5.74 9.84 8.70
C VAL A 39 -4.77 9.23 7.72
N LEU A 40 -4.95 9.57 6.45
CA LEU A 40 -4.08 9.16 5.36
C LEU A 40 -3.57 10.40 4.62
N CYS A 41 -2.26 10.53 4.50
CA CYS A 41 -1.60 11.64 3.82
C CYS A 41 -0.82 11.14 2.61
N ASP A 42 -0.94 11.86 1.50
CA ASP A 42 -0.11 11.69 0.31
C ASP A 42 0.75 12.94 0.13
N ARG A 43 2.05 12.79 0.38
CA ARG A 43 3.04 13.87 0.23
C ARG A 43 3.24 14.27 -1.23
N GLN A 44 3.06 13.34 -2.16
CA GLN A 44 3.27 13.60 -3.59
C GLN A 44 2.08 14.33 -4.19
N GLU A 45 0.85 13.91 -3.87
CA GLU A 45 -0.36 14.61 -4.30
C GLU A 45 -0.63 15.88 -3.47
N GLY A 46 -0.05 15.99 -2.28
CA GLY A 46 -0.09 17.19 -1.46
C GLY A 46 -1.39 17.35 -0.66
N PHE A 47 -1.99 16.26 -0.20
CA PHE A 47 -3.20 16.30 0.61
C PHE A 47 -3.17 15.28 1.75
N CYS A 48 -3.99 15.53 2.77
CA CYS A 48 -4.40 14.55 3.76
C CYS A 48 -5.93 14.38 3.74
N ALA A 49 -6.36 13.18 4.09
CA ALA A 49 -7.76 12.79 4.15
C ALA A 49 -8.08 12.06 5.45
N ASP A 50 -9.34 12.13 5.85
CA ASP A 50 -9.95 11.29 6.86
C ASP A 50 -11.21 10.61 6.31
N ARG A 51 -11.98 9.95 7.18
CA ARG A 51 -13.28 9.35 6.84
C ARG A 51 -14.29 10.29 6.18
N ASN A 52 -14.11 11.61 6.29
CA ASN A 52 -14.98 12.62 5.68
C ASN A 52 -14.44 13.10 4.33
N GLY A 53 -13.24 12.67 3.92
CA GLY A 53 -12.62 13.01 2.65
C GLY A 53 -11.37 13.88 2.81
N LEU A 54 -11.00 14.58 1.73
CA LEU A 54 -9.87 15.50 1.74
C LEU A 54 -10.11 16.62 2.77
N SER A 55 -9.14 16.81 3.67
CA SER A 55 -9.23 17.76 4.79
C SER A 55 -8.13 18.81 4.69
N THR A 56 -8.53 20.06 4.49
CA THR A 56 -7.62 21.22 4.51
C THR A 56 -6.93 21.34 5.86
N GLU A 57 -7.64 21.14 6.97
CA GLU A 57 -7.07 21.23 8.32
C GLU A 57 -5.99 20.18 8.56
N LEU A 58 -6.24 18.92 8.19
CA LEU A 58 -5.24 17.85 8.30
C LEU A 58 -4.07 18.09 7.34
N THR A 59 -4.35 18.62 6.15
CA THR A 59 -3.33 18.96 5.16
C THR A 59 -2.41 20.07 5.68
N THR A 60 -2.95 21.16 6.23
CA THR A 60 -2.17 22.21 6.90
C THR A 60 -1.34 21.62 8.03
N ARG A 61 -1.94 20.78 8.88
CA ARG A 61 -1.28 20.19 10.05
C ARG A 61 -0.09 19.30 9.69
N PHE A 62 -0.21 18.47 8.65
CA PHE A 62 0.79 17.44 8.35
C PHE A 62 1.67 17.73 7.12
N LEU A 63 1.24 18.60 6.21
CA LEU A 63 1.95 18.96 4.96
C LEU A 63 2.24 20.47 4.83
N GLY A 64 1.63 21.31 5.65
CA GLY A 64 1.85 22.76 5.69
C GLY A 64 0.91 23.59 4.82
N GLU A 65 0.94 24.91 5.00
CA GLU A 65 -0.01 25.87 4.38
C GLU A 65 -0.01 25.81 2.85
N TYR A 66 1.17 25.70 2.23
CA TYR A 66 1.28 25.64 0.78
C TYR A 66 0.51 24.46 0.15
N ALA A 67 0.50 23.30 0.81
CA ALA A 67 -0.26 22.14 0.35
C ALA A 67 -1.77 22.36 0.53
N ALA A 68 -2.17 22.99 1.64
CA ALA A 68 -3.56 23.29 1.94
C ALA A 68 -4.18 24.31 0.98
N ASP A 69 -3.43 25.34 0.60
CA ASP A 69 -3.85 26.33 -0.40
C ASP A 69 -4.12 25.65 -1.75
N ARG A 70 -3.18 24.82 -2.22
CA ARG A 70 -3.36 24.05 -3.47
C ARG A 70 -4.59 23.13 -3.42
N LEU A 71 -4.86 22.51 -2.27
CA LEU A 71 -6.01 21.65 -2.08
C LEU A 71 -7.33 22.45 -2.19
N ASN A 72 -7.38 23.66 -1.65
CA ASN A 72 -8.55 24.52 -1.71
C ASN A 72 -8.86 24.98 -3.15
N ASP A 73 -7.82 25.24 -3.95
CA ASP A 73 -7.98 25.61 -5.36
C ASP A 73 -8.53 24.44 -6.21
N SER A 74 -8.25 23.20 -5.81
CA SER A 74 -8.72 21.99 -6.49
C SER A 74 -10.15 21.57 -6.09
N HIS A 75 -11.15 22.19 -6.72
CA HIS A 75 -12.57 21.81 -6.84
C HIS A 75 -13.24 20.97 -5.72
N PRO A 76 -14.28 21.50 -5.04
CA PRO A 76 -14.93 20.88 -3.87
C PRO A 76 -15.56 19.49 -4.11
N HIS A 77 -15.86 19.13 -5.37
CA HIS A 77 -16.46 17.85 -5.74
C HIS A 77 -15.50 16.65 -5.62
N ARG A 78 -14.17 16.88 -5.59
CA ARG A 78 -13.17 15.79 -5.46
C ARG A 78 -12.85 15.41 -4.01
N ARG A 79 -13.46 16.09 -3.03
CA ARG A 79 -13.19 15.80 -1.62
C ARG A 79 -13.71 14.45 -1.17
N LYS A 80 -14.77 13.94 -1.81
CA LYS A 80 -15.42 12.67 -1.45
C LYS A 80 -14.93 11.47 -2.28
N SER A 81 -14.18 11.71 -3.36
CA SER A 81 -13.53 10.65 -4.12
C SER A 81 -12.18 11.16 -4.65
N PHE A 82 -11.11 10.54 -4.18
CA PHE A 82 -9.74 11.01 -4.41
C PHE A 82 -8.80 9.84 -4.68
N THR A 83 -7.76 10.10 -5.47
CA THR A 83 -6.78 9.09 -5.88
C THR A 83 -5.43 9.43 -5.26
N LEU A 84 -4.80 8.43 -4.65
CA LEU A 84 -3.44 8.53 -4.12
C LEU A 84 -2.43 8.41 -5.28
N SER A 85 -1.21 8.89 -5.06
CA SER A 85 -0.09 8.85 -6.02
C SER A 85 0.31 7.44 -6.47
N ASN A 86 -0.11 6.40 -5.75
CA ASN A 86 0.07 4.99 -6.14
C ASN A 86 -1.09 4.42 -6.99
N GLY A 87 -2.10 5.22 -7.32
CA GLY A 87 -3.26 4.84 -8.12
C GLY A 87 -4.48 4.37 -7.32
N VAL A 88 -4.39 4.24 -6.00
CA VAL A 88 -5.52 3.79 -5.17
C VAL A 88 -6.60 4.87 -5.10
N LEU A 89 -7.84 4.50 -5.45
CA LEU A 89 -9.02 5.36 -5.41
C LEU A 89 -9.76 5.18 -4.09
N CYS A 90 -9.87 6.21 -3.27
CA CYS A 90 -10.67 6.19 -2.05
C CYS A 90 -12.00 6.91 -2.24
N SER A 91 -13.08 6.30 -1.76
CA SER A 91 -14.46 6.79 -1.83
C SER A 91 -15.04 6.93 -0.44
N VAL A 92 -15.40 8.17 -0.08
CA VAL A 92 -16.07 8.47 1.19
C VAL A 92 -17.48 7.91 1.21
N HIS A 93 -18.15 7.82 0.06
CA HIS A 93 -19.50 7.28 -0.01
C HIS A 93 -19.52 5.77 0.29
N GLU A 94 -18.52 5.05 -0.20
CA GLU A 94 -18.42 3.59 -0.02
C GLU A 94 -17.60 3.18 1.20
N HIS A 95 -16.97 4.15 1.88
CA HIS A 95 -16.04 3.90 2.99
C HIS A 95 -14.92 2.90 2.60
N LYS A 96 -14.51 2.92 1.33
CA LYS A 96 -13.56 1.96 0.75
C LYS A 96 -12.54 2.63 -0.13
N CYS A 97 -11.37 2.01 -0.20
CA CYS A 97 -10.33 2.32 -1.17
C CYS A 97 -10.17 1.15 -2.14
N PHE A 98 -9.84 1.44 -3.39
CA PHE A 98 -9.77 0.49 -4.49
C PHE A 98 -8.45 0.58 -5.23
N ILE A 99 -7.97 -0.54 -5.76
CA ILE A 99 -6.67 -0.63 -6.46
C ILE A 99 -6.70 0.12 -7.81
N ASP A 100 -7.89 0.31 -8.39
CA ASP A 100 -8.09 0.99 -9.67
C ASP A 100 -9.33 1.90 -9.65
N GLN A 101 -9.48 2.67 -10.74
CA GLN A 101 -10.61 3.58 -10.91
C GLN A 101 -11.94 2.89 -11.22
N ASN A 102 -11.89 1.65 -11.70
CA ASN A 102 -13.07 0.84 -11.99
C ASN A 102 -13.67 0.22 -10.72
N LYS A 103 -13.04 0.43 -9.55
CA LYS A 103 -13.43 -0.13 -8.26
C LYS A 103 -13.51 -1.66 -8.29
N SER A 104 -12.66 -2.29 -9.12
CA SER A 104 -12.73 -3.74 -9.34
C SER A 104 -12.30 -4.53 -8.10
N PHE A 105 -11.34 -4.01 -7.34
CA PHE A 105 -10.80 -4.65 -6.15
C PHE A 105 -10.52 -3.65 -5.04
N GLU A 106 -10.92 -3.99 -3.82
CA GLU A 106 -10.69 -3.19 -2.62
C GLU A 106 -9.22 -3.26 -2.15
N ASP A 107 -8.61 -2.11 -1.88
CA ASP A 107 -7.36 -1.99 -1.12
C ASP A 107 -7.67 -1.98 0.38
N ARG A 108 -7.88 -3.19 0.94
CA ARG A 108 -8.27 -3.38 2.35
C ARG A 108 -7.35 -2.68 3.34
N ARG A 109 -6.03 -2.71 3.10
CA ARG A 109 -5.07 -2.05 3.99
C ARG A 109 -5.32 -0.55 4.05
N THR A 110 -5.54 0.07 2.89
CA THR A 110 -5.79 1.51 2.80
C THR A 110 -7.17 1.87 3.34
N THR A 111 -8.18 1.03 3.06
CA THR A 111 -9.53 1.14 3.66
C THR A 111 -9.46 1.12 5.19
N GLU A 112 -8.78 0.13 5.78
CA GLU A 112 -8.63 -0.01 7.24
C GLU A 112 -7.88 1.19 7.85
N MET A 113 -6.80 1.65 7.22
CA MET A 113 -6.04 2.81 7.71
C MET A 113 -6.87 4.11 7.72
N LEU A 114 -7.75 4.30 6.74
CA LEU A 114 -8.50 5.55 6.55
C LEU A 114 -9.87 5.55 7.22
N TYR A 115 -10.67 4.51 7.00
CA TYR A 115 -12.06 4.46 7.46
C TYR A 115 -12.22 3.71 8.78
N GLY A 116 -11.22 2.93 9.19
CA GLY A 116 -11.27 2.17 10.44
C GLY A 116 -12.41 1.16 10.49
N GLU A 117 -12.99 0.79 9.35
CA GLU A 117 -13.98 -0.28 9.30
C GLU A 117 -13.30 -1.58 9.71
N SER A 118 -13.59 -1.98 10.94
CA SER A 118 -13.44 -3.35 11.43
C SER A 118 -14.08 -4.26 10.40
N VAL A 119 -13.29 -5.22 9.90
CA VAL A 119 -13.75 -6.40 9.19
C VAL A 119 -15.14 -6.78 9.71
N SER A 120 -16.19 -6.48 8.95
CA SER A 120 -17.42 -7.24 9.10
C SER A 120 -16.96 -8.67 8.92
N ASN A 121 -17.06 -9.50 9.97
CA ASN A 121 -16.85 -10.94 9.91
C ASN A 121 -17.91 -11.64 9.04
N GLU A 122 -18.48 -10.92 8.09
CA GLU A 122 -19.21 -11.47 6.97
C GLU A 122 -18.17 -11.71 5.87
N PRO A 123 -17.90 -12.97 5.49
CA PRO A 123 -17.14 -13.26 4.30
C PRO A 123 -17.72 -12.41 3.18
N GLN A 124 -16.94 -11.45 2.66
CA GLN A 124 -17.36 -10.76 1.44
C GLN A 124 -17.67 -11.87 0.44
N PRO A 125 -18.86 -11.87 -0.20
CA PRO A 125 -19.16 -12.84 -1.23
C PRO A 125 -17.97 -12.82 -2.18
N LEU A 126 -17.28 -13.96 -2.27
CA LEU A 126 -16.26 -14.17 -3.28
C LEU A 126 -16.86 -13.63 -4.58
N PRO A 127 -16.14 -12.81 -5.36
CA PRO A 127 -16.64 -12.46 -6.69
C PRO A 127 -17.07 -13.77 -7.32
N ASP A 128 -18.35 -13.86 -7.74
CA ASP A 128 -18.95 -15.05 -8.39
C ASP A 128 -18.32 -15.23 -9.77
N THR A 129 -17.03 -15.50 -9.69
CA THR A 129 -16.10 -15.69 -10.76
C THR A 129 -15.75 -17.14 -10.59
N ASN A 130 -16.18 -17.95 -11.55
CA ASN A 130 -15.77 -19.34 -11.66
C ASN A 130 -14.29 -19.45 -12.09
N GLU A 131 -13.47 -18.48 -11.67
CA GLU A 131 -12.06 -18.37 -12.02
C GLU A 131 -11.28 -19.33 -11.14
N ALA A 132 -10.45 -20.16 -11.79
CA ALA A 132 -9.67 -21.17 -11.11
C ALA A 132 -8.67 -20.55 -10.13
N ILE A 133 -8.12 -19.37 -10.45
CA ILE A 133 -7.15 -18.64 -9.62
C ILE A 133 -7.64 -17.22 -9.42
N PHE A 134 -7.73 -16.78 -8.17
CA PHE A 134 -8.27 -15.47 -7.83
C PHE A 134 -7.52 -14.82 -6.66
N PHE A 135 -7.64 -13.50 -6.53
CA PHE A 135 -7.00 -12.69 -5.48
C PHE A 135 -8.08 -12.06 -4.59
N PRO A 136 -8.54 -12.74 -3.52
CA PRO A 136 -9.65 -12.23 -2.71
C PRO A 136 -9.26 -11.00 -1.88
N ALA A 137 -7.97 -10.76 -1.67
CA ALA A 137 -7.43 -9.56 -1.07
C ALA A 137 -5.98 -9.35 -1.52
N LYS A 138 -5.46 -8.14 -1.36
CA LYS A 138 -4.05 -7.85 -1.61
C LYS A 138 -3.15 -8.76 -0.76
N GLY A 139 -2.19 -9.41 -1.40
CA GLY A 139 -1.30 -10.36 -0.76
C GLY A 139 -1.93 -11.73 -0.48
N ILE A 140 -3.13 -12.02 -0.98
CA ILE A 140 -3.75 -13.34 -0.88
C ILE A 140 -4.04 -13.83 -2.29
N ILE A 141 -3.59 -15.03 -2.59
CA ILE A 141 -3.91 -15.74 -3.82
C ILE A 141 -4.56 -17.08 -3.48
N CYS A 142 -5.62 -17.43 -4.18
CA CYS A 142 -6.30 -18.70 -4.02
C CYS A 142 -6.37 -19.43 -5.35
N ASP A 143 -6.17 -20.75 -5.30
CA ASP A 143 -6.34 -21.66 -6.41
C ASP A 143 -7.44 -22.67 -6.05
N ARG A 144 -8.60 -22.51 -6.68
CA ARG A 144 -9.77 -23.35 -6.48
C ARG A 144 -9.55 -24.76 -7.04
N THR A 145 -8.82 -24.88 -8.14
CA THR A 145 -8.51 -26.18 -8.77
C THR A 145 -7.54 -26.98 -7.89
N SER A 146 -6.55 -26.33 -7.32
CA SER A 146 -5.57 -26.95 -6.42
C SER A 146 -5.99 -26.96 -4.94
N ASN A 147 -7.16 -26.39 -4.60
CA ASN A 147 -7.74 -26.33 -3.25
C ASN A 147 -6.79 -25.76 -2.18
N PHE A 148 -6.11 -24.65 -2.49
CA PHE A 148 -5.32 -23.94 -1.49
C PHE A 148 -5.33 -22.44 -1.71
N CYS A 149 -5.13 -21.70 -0.63
CA CYS A 149 -4.79 -20.27 -0.65
C CYS A 149 -3.40 -20.06 -0.06
N ALA A 150 -2.74 -18.99 -0.47
CA ALA A 150 -1.41 -18.61 -0.03
C ALA A 150 -1.30 -17.09 0.18
N ASP A 151 -0.37 -16.72 1.05
CA ASP A 151 0.01 -15.34 1.34
C ASP A 151 1.53 -15.16 1.15
N PRO A 152 2.14 -13.99 1.49
CA PRO A 152 3.58 -13.79 1.32
C PRO A 152 4.46 -14.78 2.07
N SER A 153 3.92 -15.51 3.05
CA SER A 153 4.60 -16.51 3.87
C SER A 153 4.54 -17.91 3.25
N GLY A 154 3.55 -18.19 2.39
CA GLY A 154 3.34 -19.50 1.79
C GLY A 154 1.87 -19.94 1.77
N ILE A 155 1.65 -21.22 1.49
CA ILE A 155 0.31 -21.85 1.58
C ILE A 155 -0.21 -21.76 3.02
N SER A 156 -1.47 -21.34 3.18
CA SER A 156 -2.12 -21.12 4.47
C SER A 156 -3.43 -21.90 4.59
N MET A 157 -3.50 -22.78 5.59
CA MET A 157 -4.70 -23.54 5.94
C MET A 157 -5.87 -22.63 6.32
N GLY A 158 -5.60 -21.61 7.14
CA GLY A 158 -6.63 -20.68 7.61
C GLY A 158 -7.26 -19.92 6.44
N LEU A 159 -6.44 -19.39 5.53
CA LEU A 159 -6.94 -18.70 4.33
C LEU A 159 -7.71 -19.65 3.41
N THR A 160 -7.23 -20.89 3.26
CA THR A 160 -7.91 -21.92 2.47
C THR A 160 -9.30 -22.22 3.04
N GLN A 161 -9.42 -22.38 4.37
CA GLN A 161 -10.71 -22.59 5.02
C GLN A 161 -11.65 -21.39 4.83
N VAL A 162 -11.12 -20.17 4.89
CA VAL A 162 -11.91 -18.93 4.76
C VAL A 162 -12.42 -18.72 3.33
N TYR A 163 -11.58 -18.93 2.31
CA TYR A 163 -11.91 -18.55 0.92
C TYR A 163 -12.30 -19.72 0.00
N ILE A 164 -11.99 -20.96 0.37
CA ILE A 164 -12.36 -22.16 -0.40
C ILE A 164 -13.35 -23.03 0.39
N GLY A 165 -13.22 -23.08 1.72
CA GLY A 165 -14.10 -23.86 2.59
C GLY A 165 -13.77 -25.35 2.66
N ASN A 166 -12.98 -25.87 1.71
CA ASN A 166 -12.49 -27.24 1.68
C ASN A 166 -10.97 -27.28 1.94
N THR A 167 -10.59 -27.87 3.07
CA THR A 167 -9.19 -28.05 3.47
C THR A 167 -8.74 -29.51 3.42
N THR A 168 -9.61 -30.46 3.07
CA THR A 168 -9.33 -31.90 3.14
C THR A 168 -8.12 -32.30 2.30
N ALA A 169 -8.06 -31.82 1.04
CA ALA A 169 -6.94 -32.12 0.14
C ALA A 169 -5.60 -31.60 0.68
N LEU A 170 -5.61 -30.40 1.25
CA LEU A 170 -4.41 -29.78 1.82
C LEU A 170 -4.01 -30.46 3.13
N GLN A 171 -4.97 -30.84 3.97
CA GLN A 171 -4.74 -31.60 5.20
C GLN A 171 -4.10 -32.96 4.91
N SER A 172 -4.59 -33.68 3.89
CA SER A 172 -4.01 -34.96 3.43
C SER A 172 -2.59 -34.78 2.92
N ALA A 173 -2.33 -33.76 2.10
CA ALA A 173 -0.98 -33.46 1.61
C ALA A 173 0.01 -33.12 2.75
N LEU A 174 -0.47 -32.50 3.83
CA LEU A 174 0.35 -32.15 4.99
C LEU A 174 0.56 -33.30 5.98
N GLY A 175 -0.46 -34.15 6.18
CA GLY A 175 -0.46 -35.22 7.17
C GLY A 175 0.54 -36.34 6.88
N ASP A 176 0.81 -36.61 5.59
CA ASP A 176 1.65 -37.72 5.16
C ASP A 176 3.15 -37.35 5.06
N MET A 177 3.51 -36.07 5.24
CA MET A 177 4.85 -35.57 4.92
C MET A 177 5.50 -34.82 6.08
N LYS A 178 6.50 -35.45 6.73
CA LYS A 178 7.48 -34.73 7.55
C LYS A 178 8.39 -33.91 6.62
N ASN A 179 8.22 -32.59 6.59
CA ASN A 179 8.92 -31.58 5.76
C ASN A 179 8.22 -31.15 4.45
N VAL A 180 6.97 -30.70 4.52
CA VAL A 180 6.34 -30.01 3.38
C VAL A 180 6.85 -28.59 3.26
N ASN A 181 7.41 -28.23 2.10
CA ASN A 181 7.74 -26.85 1.78
C ASN A 181 6.49 -26.11 1.29
N LEU A 182 5.91 -25.28 2.17
CA LEU A 182 4.75 -24.44 1.85
C LEU A 182 5.11 -23.08 1.27
N ALA A 183 6.39 -22.73 1.27
CA ALA A 183 6.88 -21.46 0.73
C ALA A 183 7.18 -21.53 -0.77
N SER A 184 7.03 -22.69 -1.42
CA SER A 184 7.23 -22.87 -2.86
C SER A 184 6.12 -23.74 -3.42
N TYR A 185 5.31 -23.18 -4.31
CA TYR A 185 4.10 -23.83 -4.81
C TYR A 185 3.82 -23.43 -6.26
N THR A 186 3.13 -24.32 -6.97
CA THR A 186 2.70 -24.11 -8.37
C THR A 186 1.19 -24.05 -8.39
N LEU A 187 0.65 -23.03 -9.04
CA LEU A 187 -0.78 -22.89 -9.31
C LEU A 187 -1.19 -23.81 -10.46
N SER A 188 -2.48 -24.11 -10.56
CA SER A 188 -3.10 -24.95 -11.59
C SER A 188 -2.86 -24.46 -13.01
N ASN A 189 -2.60 -23.17 -13.21
CA ASN A 189 -2.23 -22.59 -14.50
C ASN A 189 -0.71 -22.67 -14.81
N GLY A 190 0.09 -23.30 -13.95
CA GLY A 190 1.53 -23.49 -14.12
C GLY A 190 2.41 -22.40 -13.52
N VAL A 191 1.84 -21.27 -13.08
CA VAL A 191 2.61 -20.20 -12.42
C VAL A 191 3.19 -20.73 -11.10
N PHE A 192 4.49 -20.52 -10.92
CA PHE A 192 5.21 -20.94 -9.73
C PHE A 192 5.55 -19.75 -8.84
N CYS A 193 5.17 -19.80 -7.56
CA CYS A 193 5.47 -18.76 -6.59
C CYS A 193 6.42 -19.28 -5.50
N ASP A 194 7.40 -18.43 -5.16
CA ASP A 194 8.37 -18.66 -4.09
C ASP A 194 8.28 -17.51 -3.08
N SER A 195 7.70 -17.80 -1.92
CA SER A 195 7.48 -16.87 -0.82
C SER A 195 8.78 -16.39 -0.19
N GLN A 196 9.83 -17.22 -0.15
CA GLN A 196 11.14 -16.81 0.37
C GLN A 196 11.80 -15.78 -0.55
N ARG A 197 11.59 -15.93 -1.86
CA ARG A 197 12.10 -14.98 -2.88
C ARG A 197 11.14 -13.83 -3.17
N ARG A 198 9.92 -13.89 -2.62
CA ARG A 198 8.82 -12.95 -2.89
C ARG A 198 8.59 -12.72 -4.38
N LYS A 199 8.62 -13.79 -5.16
CA LYS A 199 8.51 -13.75 -6.64
C LYS A 199 7.67 -14.89 -7.16
N CYS A 200 6.88 -14.60 -8.18
CA CYS A 200 6.21 -15.60 -9.01
C CYS A 200 6.81 -15.62 -10.41
N TYR A 201 6.79 -16.79 -11.04
CA TYR A 201 7.37 -17.07 -12.34
C TYR A 201 6.36 -17.81 -13.20
N ASP A 202 6.51 -17.72 -14.52
CA ASP A 202 5.59 -18.37 -15.46
C ASP A 202 5.62 -19.90 -15.37
N ASP A 203 6.68 -20.47 -14.80
CA ASP A 203 6.82 -21.91 -14.55
C ASP A 203 7.74 -22.20 -13.35
N LYS A 204 7.74 -23.47 -12.92
CA LYS A 204 8.57 -23.98 -11.82
C LYS A 204 10.08 -23.89 -12.05
N TYR A 205 10.52 -23.77 -13.30
CA TYR A 205 11.92 -23.61 -13.66
C TYR A 205 12.38 -22.16 -13.57
N ARG A 206 11.46 -21.25 -13.25
CA ARG A 206 11.71 -19.82 -13.06
C ARG A 206 12.22 -19.14 -14.33
N SER A 207 11.73 -19.61 -15.48
CA SER A 207 12.15 -19.12 -16.80
C SER A 207 11.97 -17.60 -16.95
N ARG A 208 10.86 -17.05 -16.46
CA ARG A 208 10.51 -15.64 -16.54
C ARG A 208 9.71 -15.19 -15.34
N LEU A 209 10.03 -14.01 -14.81
CA LEU A 209 9.29 -13.38 -13.71
C LEU A 209 7.87 -13.01 -14.17
N ASN A 210 6.87 -13.52 -13.46
CA ASN A 210 5.49 -13.14 -13.66
C ASN A 210 5.17 -11.89 -12.83
N LYS A 211 5.19 -10.73 -13.48
CA LYS A 211 5.03 -9.42 -12.82
C LYS A 211 3.65 -9.21 -12.21
N VAL A 212 2.60 -9.78 -12.81
CA VAL A 212 1.21 -9.62 -12.33
C VAL A 212 1.04 -10.34 -11.01
N TYR A 213 1.37 -11.63 -10.99
CA TYR A 213 1.27 -12.46 -9.78
C TYR A 213 2.22 -11.98 -8.69
N THR A 214 3.45 -11.61 -9.05
CA THR A 214 4.43 -11.07 -8.09
C THR A 214 3.93 -9.79 -7.44
N ARG A 215 3.32 -8.89 -8.20
CA ARG A 215 2.76 -7.65 -7.65
C ARG A 215 1.61 -7.95 -6.72
N ASN A 216 0.58 -8.65 -7.18
CA ASN A 216 -0.63 -8.89 -6.40
C ASN A 216 -0.38 -9.68 -5.10
N LEU A 217 0.58 -10.61 -5.11
CA LEU A 217 0.90 -11.42 -3.94
C LEU A 217 1.92 -10.76 -2.99
N PHE A 218 2.91 -10.01 -3.50
CA PHE A 218 4.04 -9.57 -2.66
C PHE A 218 4.22 -8.05 -2.53
N HIS A 219 3.49 -7.20 -3.26
CA HIS A 219 3.73 -5.74 -3.31
C HIS A 219 2.45 -4.91 -3.31
#